data_AF-A0A9E4WEI7-F1
#
_entry.id   AF-A0A9E4WEI7-F1
#
_cell.length_a   1.000
_cell.length_b   1.000
_cell.length_c   1.000
_cell.angle_alpha   90.00
_cell.angle_beta   90.00
_cell.angle_gamma   90.00
#
_symmetry.space_group_name_H-M   'P 1'
#
loop_
_entity.id
_entity.type
_entity.pdbx_description
1 polymer ?
#
loop_
_entity_poly.entity_id
_entity_poly.type
_entity_poly.pdbx_seq_one_letter_code
_entity_poly.pdbx_strand_id
1 'polypeptide(L)'
;MSRSTRALPRPFKYHWGSGSIVEEASYEGLHHESAIQLLTYEDGEAAGGWSVRFCFYNLEGRFQRSPLLVGEDELDGLRAALKQAPKLRGLLKRLVEEG
;
A
#
# COMPACT_ATOMS: atom_id res chain seq x y z
N MET A 1 -9.27 -4.75 -14.42
CA MET A 1 -7.95 -4.20 -14.04
C MET A 1 -8.20 -2.96 -13.21
N SER A 2 -8.17 -3.04 -11.88
CA SER A 2 -8.26 -1.83 -11.05
C SER A 2 -6.85 -1.26 -10.90
N ARG A 3 -6.62 -0.10 -11.49
CA ARG A 3 -5.47 0.75 -11.21
C ARG A 3 -5.95 1.70 -10.13
N SER A 4 -5.23 1.82 -9.01
CA SER A 4 -5.49 2.92 -8.08
C SER A 4 -5.58 4.22 -8.87
N THR A 5 -6.70 4.93 -8.75
CA THR A 5 -6.91 6.24 -9.38
C THR A 5 -6.10 7.34 -8.69
N ARG A 6 -5.43 7.02 -7.58
CA ARG A 6 -4.67 7.97 -6.78
C ARG A 6 -3.33 8.24 -7.43
N ALA A 7 -3.07 9.50 -7.72
CA ALA A 7 -1.78 9.94 -8.26
C ALA A 7 -0.65 9.60 -7.28
N LEU A 8 0.50 9.19 -7.83
CA LEU A 8 1.75 8.96 -7.12
C LEU A 8 2.84 9.87 -7.73
N PRO A 9 3.78 10.40 -6.93
CA PRO A 9 3.84 10.27 -5.47
C PRO A 9 2.77 11.09 -4.75
N ARG A 10 2.40 10.68 -3.53
CA ARG A 10 1.41 11.40 -2.70
C ARG A 10 1.91 11.58 -1.27
N PRO A 11 1.81 12.78 -0.68
CA PRO A 11 2.35 13.02 0.65
C PRO A 11 1.61 12.24 1.74
N PHE A 12 2.35 11.88 2.79
CA PHE A 12 1.81 11.45 4.08
C PHE A 12 2.51 12.19 5.22
N LYS A 13 1.88 12.23 6.39
CA LYS A 13 2.49 12.77 7.61
C LYS A 13 2.12 11.92 8.82
N TYR A 14 3.13 11.48 9.56
CA TYR A 14 3.03 10.88 10.88
C TYR A 14 3.72 11.78 11.91
N HIS A 15 3.52 11.48 13.20
CA HIS A 15 4.20 12.24 14.26
C HIS A 15 5.70 11.95 14.34
N TRP A 16 6.16 10.82 13.81
CA TRP A 16 7.58 10.43 13.76
C TRP A 16 8.27 10.73 12.40
N GLY A 17 7.56 11.33 11.45
CA GLY A 17 8.12 11.69 10.14
C GLY A 17 7.06 11.79 9.04
N SER A 18 7.47 12.37 7.92
CA SER A 18 6.66 12.60 6.74
C SER A 18 7.43 12.22 5.46
N GLY A 19 6.74 12.21 4.33
CA GLY A 19 7.32 11.90 3.04
C GLY A 19 6.26 11.48 2.05
N SER A 20 6.62 10.52 1.18
CA SER A 20 5.83 10.20 -0.01
C SER A 20 5.43 8.72 -0.07
N ILE A 21 4.19 8.47 -0.48
CA ILE A 21 3.76 7.17 -0.99
C ILE A 21 4.27 7.09 -2.43
N VAL A 22 5.16 6.15 -2.73
CA VAL A 22 5.88 6.07 -4.01
C VAL A 22 5.44 4.91 -4.89
N GLU A 23 4.89 3.86 -4.29
CA GLU A 23 4.22 2.77 -5.01
C GLU A 23 2.95 2.37 -4.24
N GLU A 24 1.92 1.95 -4.97
CA GLU A 24 0.66 1.47 -4.42
C GLU A 24 0.13 0.34 -5.31
N ALA A 25 -0.26 -0.77 -4.69
CA ALA A 25 -1.05 -1.82 -5.31
C ALA A 25 -2.41 -1.84 -4.63
N SER A 26 -3.48 -1.72 -5.40
CA SER A 26 -4.83 -1.78 -4.86
C SER A 26 -5.75 -2.66 -5.69
N TYR A 27 -6.80 -3.15 -5.02
CA TYR A 27 -7.84 -3.96 -5.61
C TYR A 27 -9.18 -3.63 -4.95
N GLU A 28 -10.19 -3.35 -5.76
CA GLU A 28 -11.55 -3.12 -5.29
C GLU A 28 -12.26 -4.47 -5.21
N GLY A 29 -12.50 -4.95 -3.99
CA GLY A 29 -13.29 -6.12 -3.69
C GLY A 29 -14.75 -5.76 -3.41
N LEU A 30 -15.51 -6.72 -2.89
CA LEU A 30 -16.96 -6.54 -2.65
C LEU A 30 -17.28 -5.46 -1.61
N HIS A 31 -16.44 -5.31 -0.58
CA HIS A 31 -16.75 -4.46 0.58
C HIS A 31 -15.88 -3.21 0.67
N HIS A 32 -14.68 -3.25 0.09
CA HIS A 32 -13.70 -2.20 0.20
C HIS A 32 -12.63 -2.31 -0.89
N GLU A 33 -11.83 -1.26 -1.01
CA GLU A 33 -10.61 -1.28 -1.82
C GLU A 33 -9.42 -1.56 -0.90
N SER A 34 -8.90 -2.77 -0.99
CA SER A 34 -7.64 -3.19 -0.36
C SER A 34 -6.47 -2.44 -1.01
N ALA A 35 -5.53 -1.94 -0.21
CA ALA A 35 -4.34 -1.26 -0.70
C ALA A 35 -3.07 -1.59 0.11
N ILE A 36 -1.97 -1.83 -0.62
CA ILE A 36 -0.63 -1.96 -0.06
C ILE A 36 0.22 -0.83 -0.63
N GLN A 37 0.82 -0.02 0.24
CA GLN A 37 1.53 1.21 -0.09
C GLN A 37 2.99 1.13 0.35
N LEU A 38 3.91 1.59 -0.49
CA LEU A 38 5.30 1.83 -0.13
C LEU A 38 5.49 3.31 0.22
N LEU A 39 5.90 3.57 1.46
CA LEU A 39 6.17 4.90 2.00
C LEU A 39 7.68 5.11 2.08
N THR A 40 8.17 6.27 1.62
CA THR A 40 9.55 6.73 1.84
C THR A 40 9.54 7.99 2.70
N TYR A 41 10.39 8.03 3.71
CA TYR A 41 10.45 9.14 4.68
C TYR A 41 11.52 10.16 4.28
N GLU A 42 11.14 11.44 4.27
CA GLU A 42 11.97 12.58 3.88
C GLU A 42 12.44 13.39 5.11
N ASP A 43 11.70 13.34 6.22
CA ASP A 43 12.03 14.03 7.47
C ASP A 43 11.69 13.20 8.72
N GLY A 44 11.98 13.77 9.90
CA GLY A 44 11.72 13.16 11.20
C GLY A 44 12.69 12.05 11.59
N GLU A 45 12.35 11.31 12.65
CA GLU A 45 13.17 10.22 13.19
C GLU A 45 13.33 9.06 12.19
N ALA A 46 12.36 8.91 11.29
CA ALA A 46 12.35 7.87 10.26
C ALA A 46 13.01 8.29 8.94
N ALA A 47 13.58 9.50 8.83
CA ALA A 47 14.15 10.04 7.59
C ALA A 47 15.15 9.07 6.93
N GLY A 48 15.04 8.91 5.60
CA GLY A 48 15.84 7.95 4.82
C GLY A 48 15.34 6.50 4.90
N GLY A 49 14.40 6.20 5.79
CA GLY A 49 13.74 4.90 5.91
C GLY A 49 12.58 4.69 4.93
N TRP A 50 11.97 3.51 5.02
CA TRP A 50 10.75 3.17 4.30
C TRP A 50 9.84 2.28 5.16
N SER A 51 8.54 2.30 4.84
CA SER A 51 7.54 1.42 5.45
C SER A 51 6.62 0.84 4.38
N VAL A 52 6.16 -0.40 4.57
CA VAL A 52 5.03 -0.95 3.82
C VAL A 52 3.77 -0.79 4.67
N ARG A 53 2.78 -0.07 4.15
CA ARG A 53 1.49 0.14 4.81
C ARG A 53 0.42 -0.73 4.17
N PHE A 54 -0.26 -1.51 5.01
CA PHE A 54 -1.47 -2.25 4.67
C PHE A 54 -2.67 -1.44 5.14
N CYS A 55 -3.55 -1.06 4.22
CA CYS A 55 -4.71 -0.23 4.52
C CYS A 55 -5.86 -0.50 3.55
N PHE A 56 -7.00 0.13 3.79
CA PHE A 56 -8.10 0.09 2.86
C PHE A 56 -8.83 1.42 2.74
N TYR A 57 -9.59 1.52 1.67
CA TYR A 57 -10.53 2.59 1.41
C TYR A 57 -11.93 1.98 1.32
N ASN A 58 -12.96 2.70 1.76
CA ASN A 58 -14.31 2.31 1.43
C ASN A 58 -14.57 2.51 -0.08
N LEU A 59 -15.69 2.01 -0.60
CA LEU A 59 -16.05 2.12 -2.02
C LEU A 59 -16.31 3.58 -2.49
N GLU A 60 -16.39 4.52 -1.57
CA GLU A 60 -16.45 5.96 -1.86
C GLU A 60 -15.06 6.62 -1.88
N GLY A 61 -13.99 5.82 -1.81
CA GLY A 61 -12.60 6.28 -1.89
C GLY A 61 -12.05 6.90 -0.61
N ARG A 62 -12.72 6.77 0.55
CA ARG A 62 -12.26 7.31 1.84
C ARG A 62 -11.38 6.33 2.60
N PHE A 63 -10.21 6.79 3.02
CA PHE A 63 -9.25 6.02 3.83
C PHE A 63 -9.87 5.60 5.16
N GLN A 64 -9.71 4.34 5.54
CA GLN A 64 -10.22 3.78 6.78
C GLN A 64 -9.10 3.48 7.77
N ARG A 65 -9.40 3.61 9.07
CA ARG A 65 -8.43 3.42 10.17
C ARG A 65 -8.50 2.05 10.84
N SER A 66 -9.47 1.22 10.46
CA SER A 66 -9.57 -0.15 10.95
C SER A 66 -8.47 -1.03 10.33
N PRO A 67 -8.25 -2.24 10.86
CA PRO A 67 -7.36 -3.21 10.22
C PRO A 67 -7.84 -3.54 8.79
N LEU A 68 -6.88 -3.71 7.88
CA LEU A 68 -7.16 -4.31 6.59
C LEU A 68 -7.43 -5.81 6.79
N LEU A 69 -8.54 -6.30 6.25
CA LEU A 69 -8.86 -7.72 6.15
C LEU A 69 -8.80 -8.10 4.67
N VAL A 70 -8.12 -9.20 4.34
CA VAL A 70 -7.94 -9.64 2.95
C VAL A 70 -8.57 -11.02 2.79
N GLY A 71 -9.54 -11.13 1.88
CA GLY A 71 -10.13 -12.40 1.43
C GLY A 71 -9.36 -13.06 0.28
N GLU A 72 -9.86 -14.22 -0.18
CA GLU A 72 -9.25 -14.98 -1.28
C GLU A 72 -9.25 -14.23 -2.62
N ASP A 73 -10.37 -13.58 -2.97
CA ASP A 73 -10.51 -12.80 -4.19
C ASP A 73 -9.59 -11.57 -4.20
N GLU A 74 -9.49 -10.90 -3.05
CA GLU A 74 -8.60 -9.76 -2.86
C GLU A 74 -7.14 -10.16 -2.93
N LEU A 75 -6.78 -11.36 -2.46
CA LEU A 75 -5.41 -11.87 -2.53
C LEU A 75 -4.92 -11.98 -3.97
N ASP A 76 -5.73 -12.58 -4.86
CA ASP A 76 -5.39 -12.70 -6.28
C ASP A 76 -5.38 -11.34 -6.99
N GLY A 77 -6.34 -10.48 -6.64
CA GLY A 77 -6.41 -9.09 -7.11
C GLY A 77 -5.15 -8.29 -6.77
N LEU A 78 -4.74 -8.30 -5.50
CA LEU A 78 -3.53 -7.65 -5.01
C LEU A 78 -2.28 -8.24 -5.64
N ARG A 79 -2.20 -9.57 -5.80
CA ARG A 79 -1.09 -10.24 -6.49
C ARG A 79 -0.93 -9.74 -7.93
N ALA A 80 -2.03 -9.52 -8.63
CA ALA A 80 -2.02 -8.94 -9.97
C ALA A 80 -1.60 -7.47 -9.96
N ALA A 81 -2.16 -6.66 -9.05
CA ALA A 81 -1.85 -5.24 -8.90
C ALA A 81 -0.36 -4.98 -8.58
N LEU A 82 0.24 -5.82 -7.73
CA LEU A 82 1.65 -5.74 -7.35
C LEU A 82 2.63 -5.86 -8.53
N LYS A 83 2.19 -6.34 -9.71
CA LYS A 83 3.03 -6.35 -10.91
C LYS A 83 3.42 -4.94 -11.37
N GLN A 84 2.62 -3.92 -11.02
CA GLN A 84 2.87 -2.52 -11.34
C GLN A 84 3.61 -1.75 -10.23
N ALA A 85 3.94 -2.42 -9.13
CA ALA A 85 4.64 -1.86 -7.98
C ALA A 85 5.89 -2.74 -7.69
N PRO A 86 6.92 -2.69 -8.55
CA PRO A 86 8.01 -3.66 -8.54
C PRO A 86 8.86 -3.61 -7.27
N LYS A 87 9.11 -2.42 -6.70
CA LYS A 87 9.88 -2.30 -5.45
C LYS A 87 9.09 -2.87 -4.28
N LEU A 88 7.81 -2.50 -4.16
CA LEU A 88 6.90 -3.03 -3.16
C LEU A 88 6.75 -4.55 -3.27
N ARG A 89 6.57 -5.07 -4.49
CA ARG A 89 6.50 -6.51 -4.74
C ARG A 89 7.77 -7.24 -4.32
N GLY A 90 8.95 -6.65 -4.55
CA GLY A 90 10.22 -7.20 -4.08
C GLY A 90 10.32 -7.28 -2.56
N LEU A 91 9.87 -6.23 -1.86
CA LEU A 91 9.84 -6.22 -0.39
C LEU A 91 8.89 -7.28 0.19
N LEU A 92 7.70 -7.42 -0.40
CA LEU A 92 6.72 -8.43 0.04
C LEU A 92 7.19 -9.86 -0.24
N LYS A 93 7.88 -10.09 -1.34
CA LYS A 93 8.52 -11.39 -1.61
C LYS A 93 9.53 -11.73 -0.53
N ARG A 94 10.46 -10.81 -0.26
CA ARG A 94 11.46 -10.97 0.80
C ARG A 94 10.84 -11.23 2.18
N LEU A 95 9.65 -10.70 2.45
CA LEU A 95 8.94 -10.92 3.72
C LEU A 95 8.48 -12.38 3.91
N VAL A 96 8.17 -13.09 2.82
CA VAL A 96 7.57 -14.45 2.86
C VAL A 96 8.48 -15.53 2.29
N GLU A 97 9.60 -15.15 1.67
CA GLU A 97 10.62 -16.09 1.21
C GLU A 97 11.28 -16.79 2.41
N GLU A 98 11.43 -18.11 2.32
CA GLU A 98 12.24 -18.89 3.26
C GLU A 98 13.71 -18.52 3.07
N GLY A 99 14.41 -18.25 4.18
CA GLY A 99 15.83 -17.88 4.21
C GLY A 99 16.78 -19.05 4.06
#